data_AF-A0A970GD94-F1
#
_entry.id   AF-A0A970GD94-F1
#
_cell.length_a   1.000
_cell.length_b   1.000
_cell.length_c   1.000
_cell.angle_alpha   90.00
_cell.angle_beta   90.00
_cell.angle_gamma   90.00
#
_symmetry.space_group_name_H-M   'P 1'
#
loop_
_entity.id
_entity.type
_entity.pdbx_description
1 polymer ?
#
loop_
_entity_poly.entity_id
_entity_poly.type
_entity_poly.pdbx_seq_one_letter_code
_entity_poly.pdbx_strand_id
1 'polypeptide(L)'
;MPPKTVPPEAMSAEEKFNALANLKDKLEDNFISLGQLLSEIKRSKLYLYKGYENFKDFVEMEYQLSGTLAGKLMSTFDLFIEEMDIDETEVKEIGFDRLQMIKPFMKNA
;
A
#
# COMPACT_ATOMS: atom_id res chain seq x y z
N MET A 1 11.73 31.89 5.06
CA MET A 1 10.39 31.75 5.66
C MET A 1 9.99 30.29 5.55
N PRO A 2 9.70 29.59 6.66
CA PRO A 2 9.09 28.26 6.58
C PRO A 2 7.64 28.41 6.11
N PRO A 3 7.10 27.45 5.34
CA PRO A 3 5.69 27.48 4.96
C PRO A 3 4.85 27.28 6.22
N LYS A 4 3.96 28.25 6.49
CA LYS A 4 2.99 28.18 7.59
C LYS A 4 2.06 27.01 7.29
N THR A 5 2.12 25.96 8.10
CA THR A 5 1.09 24.93 8.18
C THR A 5 -0.22 25.62 8.55
N VAL A 6 -1.16 25.66 7.60
CA VAL A 6 -2.50 26.19 7.84
C VAL A 6 -3.21 25.24 8.82
N PRO A 7 -3.80 25.74 9.91
CA PRO A 7 -4.48 24.89 10.89
C PRO A 7 -5.62 24.09 10.23
N PRO A 8 -5.96 22.87 10.73
CA PRO A 8 -7.02 22.01 10.18
C PRO A 8 -8.44 22.61 10.21
N GLU A 9 -8.62 23.81 10.75
CA GLU A 9 -9.92 24.41 11.06
C GLU A 9 -10.49 25.32 9.95
N ALA A 10 -9.87 25.39 8.77
CA ALA A 10 -10.31 26.30 7.70
C ALA A 10 -10.91 25.62 6.46
N MET A 11 -11.04 24.29 6.43
CA MET A 11 -11.67 23.60 5.29
C MET A 11 -13.19 23.58 5.47
N SER A 12 -13.91 24.09 4.48
CA SER A 12 -15.33 23.88 4.30
C SER A 12 -15.67 22.38 4.20
N ALA A 13 -16.93 22.01 4.42
CA ALA A 13 -17.36 20.61 4.32
C ALA A 13 -17.05 20.02 2.94
N GLU A 14 -17.27 20.78 1.87
CA GLU A 14 -16.99 20.38 0.50
C GLU A 14 -15.49 20.15 0.25
N GLU A 15 -14.63 21.04 0.76
CA GLU A 15 -13.18 20.85 0.67
C GLU A 15 -12.72 19.59 1.42
N LYS A 16 -13.35 19.26 2.56
CA LYS A 16 -13.06 18.03 3.30
C LYS A 16 -13.47 16.79 2.52
N PHE A 17 -14.63 16.79 1.87
CA PHE A 17 -15.05 15.67 1.01
C PHE A 17 -14.12 15.49 -0.19
N ASN A 18 -13.76 16.58 -0.85
CA ASN A 18 -12.83 16.54 -1.99
C ASN A 18 -11.45 16.06 -1.55
N ALA A 19 -10.95 16.53 -0.41
CA ALA A 19 -9.67 16.05 0.12
C ALA A 19 -9.71 14.57 0.50
N LEU A 20 -10.81 14.07 1.07
CA LEU A 20 -10.99 12.66 1.36
C LEU A 20 -10.96 11.81 0.09
N ALA A 21 -11.71 12.22 -0.95
CA ALA A 21 -11.72 11.53 -2.24
C ALA A 21 -10.31 11.48 -2.85
N ASN A 22 -9.62 12.62 -2.90
CA ASN A 22 -8.24 12.70 -3.41
C ASN A 22 -7.25 11.82 -2.63
N LEU A 23 -7.42 11.70 -1.30
CA LEU A 23 -6.56 10.84 -0.48
C LEU A 23 -6.86 9.36 -0.70
N LYS A 24 -8.14 8.99 -0.87
CA LYS A 24 -8.55 7.64 -1.23
C LYS A 24 -7.95 7.24 -2.59
N ASP A 25 -8.08 8.10 -3.59
CA ASP A 25 -7.59 7.80 -4.94
C ASP A 25 -6.07 7.65 -4.95
N LYS A 26 -5.34 8.52 -4.23
CA LYS A 26 -3.89 8.33 -4.03
C LYS A 26 -3.54 7.01 -3.37
N LEU A 27 -4.33 6.54 -2.41
CA LEU A 27 -4.08 5.25 -1.77
C LEU A 27 -4.29 4.10 -2.77
N GLU A 28 -5.36 4.17 -3.58
CA GLU A 28 -5.65 3.21 -4.65
C GLU A 28 -4.61 3.24 -5.78
N ASP A 29 -4.01 4.39 -6.08
CA ASP A 29 -2.97 4.47 -7.10
C ASP A 29 -1.64 3.87 -6.64
N ASN A 30 -1.39 3.83 -5.33
CA ASN A 30 -0.08 3.48 -4.76
C ASN A 30 -0.01 2.06 -4.17
N PHE A 31 -1.12 1.35 -3.96
CA PHE A 31 -1.07 0.06 -3.25
C PHE A 31 -0.23 -1.00 -3.99
N ILE A 32 -0.22 -0.98 -5.33
CA ILE A 32 0.62 -1.89 -6.13
C ILE A 32 2.10 -1.55 -5.97
N SER A 33 2.49 -0.30 -6.18
CA SER A 33 3.88 0.14 -6.03
C SER A 33 4.40 -0.06 -4.60
N LEU A 34 3.55 0.16 -3.58
CA LEU A 34 3.88 -0.17 -2.19
C LEU A 34 4.08 -1.67 -2.00
N GLY A 35 3.19 -2.50 -2.56
CA GLY A 35 3.32 -3.96 -2.54
C GLY A 35 4.63 -4.43 -3.16
N GLN A 36 4.98 -3.90 -4.34
CA GLN A 36 6.23 -4.18 -5.03
C GLN A 36 7.45 -3.86 -4.17
N LEU A 37 7.57 -2.62 -3.68
CA LEU A 37 8.73 -2.20 -2.88
C LEU A 37 8.86 -3.02 -1.59
N LEU A 38 7.75 -3.32 -0.92
CA LEU A 38 7.76 -4.17 0.27
C LEU A 38 8.21 -5.59 -0.07
N SER A 39 7.75 -6.17 -1.19
CA SER A 39 8.16 -7.49 -1.66
C SER A 39 9.64 -7.53 -1.99
N GLU A 40 10.15 -6.53 -2.71
CA GLU A 40 11.58 -6.40 -3.04
C GLU A 40 12.44 -6.28 -1.77
N ILE A 41 12.09 -5.39 -0.84
CA ILE A 41 12.80 -5.19 0.43
C ILE A 41 12.81 -6.48 1.25
N LYS A 42 11.69 -7.19 1.32
CA LYS A 42 11.58 -8.44 2.07
C LYS A 42 12.43 -9.56 1.44
N ARG A 43 12.36 -9.74 0.12
CA ARG A 43 13.10 -10.77 -0.62
C ARG A 43 14.62 -10.54 -0.56
N SER A 44 15.05 -9.30 -0.71
CA SER A 44 16.45 -8.88 -0.63
C SER A 44 16.98 -8.74 0.81
N LYS A 45 16.10 -8.89 1.81
CA LYS A 45 16.39 -8.70 3.24
C LYS A 45 17.00 -7.33 3.56
N LEU A 46 16.60 -6.28 2.82
CA LEU A 46 17.13 -4.93 3.02
C LEU A 46 16.84 -4.36 4.42
N TYR A 47 15.82 -4.89 5.11
CA TYR A 47 15.52 -4.57 6.50
C TYR A 47 16.68 -4.90 7.48
N LEU A 48 17.54 -5.87 7.15
CA LEU A 48 18.72 -6.21 7.95
C LEU A 48 19.75 -5.07 7.94
N TYR A 49 19.91 -4.35 6.82
CA TYR A 49 20.81 -3.19 6.72
C TYR A 49 20.37 -2.02 7.60
N LYS A 50 19.09 -1.99 7.99
CA LYS A 50 18.51 -1.02 8.91
C LYS A 50 18.59 -1.48 10.38
N GLY A 51 19.17 -2.65 10.65
CA GLY A 51 19.34 -3.18 12.00
C GLY A 51 18.14 -3.95 12.55
N TYR A 52 17.15 -4.27 11.72
CA TYR A 52 15.98 -5.05 12.14
C TYR A 52 16.22 -6.54 11.95
N GLU A 53 15.83 -7.37 12.92
CA GLU A 53 15.98 -8.83 12.82
C GLU A 53 14.94 -9.48 11.90
N ASN A 54 13.75 -8.89 11.82
CA ASN A 54 12.67 -9.39 10.98
C ASN A 54 11.95 -8.24 10.26
N PHE A 55 11.34 -8.59 9.13
CA PHE A 55 10.66 -7.62 8.26
C PHE A 55 9.44 -6.97 8.92
N LYS A 56 8.75 -7.68 9.82
CA LYS A 56 7.54 -7.16 10.48
C LYS A 56 7.90 -5.97 11.37
N ASP A 57 8.92 -6.12 12.22
CA ASP A 57 9.35 -5.03 13.11
C ASP A 57 9.84 -3.83 12.30
N PHE A 58 10.54 -4.08 11.19
CA PHE A 58 10.95 -3.01 10.27
C PHE A 58 9.78 -2.18 9.75
N VAL A 59 8.72 -2.81 9.22
CA VAL A 59 7.58 -2.06 8.67
C VAL A 59 6.73 -1.37 9.76
N GLU A 60 6.62 -1.99 10.93
CA GLU A 60 5.84 -1.44 12.04
C GLU A 60 6.56 -0.26 12.71
N MET A 61 7.88 -0.32 12.86
CA MET A 61 8.66 0.71 13.58
C MET A 61 9.07 1.87 12.68
N GLU A 62 9.52 1.63 11.44
CA GLU A 62 9.99 2.70 10.54
C GLU A 62 8.82 3.42 9.84
N TYR A 63 7.78 2.68 9.47
CA TYR A 63 6.72 3.19 8.60
C TYR A 63 5.32 3.16 9.22
N GLN A 64 5.21 2.72 10.49
CA GLN A 64 3.93 2.63 11.20
C GLN A 64 2.88 1.78 10.46
N LEU A 65 3.35 0.83 9.66
CA LEU A 65 2.52 -0.05 8.84
C LEU A 65 2.36 -1.39 9.55
N SER A 66 1.11 -1.79 9.84
CA SER A 66 0.88 -3.11 10.44
C SER A 66 1.45 -4.23 9.55
N GLY A 67 2.07 -5.24 10.15
CA GLY A 67 2.60 -6.38 9.41
C GLY A 67 1.54 -7.08 8.55
N THR A 68 0.28 -7.09 8.99
CA THR A 68 -0.86 -7.61 8.22
C THR A 68 -1.12 -6.82 6.95
N LEU A 69 -1.15 -5.49 7.03
CA LEU A 69 -1.37 -4.64 5.84
C LEU A 69 -0.19 -4.74 4.87
N ALA A 70 1.05 -4.70 5.39
CA ALA A 70 2.25 -4.94 4.59
C ALA A 70 2.19 -6.29 3.86
N GLY A 71 1.77 -7.35 4.58
CA GLY A 71 1.56 -8.68 4.02
C GLY A 71 0.52 -8.71 2.91
N LYS A 72 -0.62 -8.04 3.10
CA LYS A 72 -1.68 -7.95 2.08
C LYS A 72 -1.21 -7.21 0.82
N LEU A 73 -0.50 -6.09 0.97
CA LEU A 73 0.06 -5.31 -0.14
C LEU A 73 1.04 -6.16 -0.97
N MET A 74 2.06 -6.73 -0.31
CA MET A 74 3.05 -7.61 -0.95
C MET A 74 2.36 -8.75 -1.72
N SER A 75 1.51 -9.51 -1.03
CA SER A 75 0.89 -10.68 -1.64
C SER A 75 -0.17 -10.34 -2.70
N THR A 76 -0.55 -9.07 -2.84
CA THR A 76 -1.40 -8.61 -3.95
C THR A 76 -0.56 -8.36 -5.19
N PHE A 77 0.57 -7.67 -5.02
CA PHE A 77 1.57 -7.54 -6.07
C PHE A 77 2.09 -8.91 -6.53
N ASP A 78 2.57 -9.74 -5.59
CA ASP A 78 3.13 -11.06 -5.90
C ASP A 78 2.14 -11.92 -6.70
N LEU A 79 0.86 -11.97 -6.30
CA LEU A 79 -0.13 -12.81 -6.98
C LEU A 79 -0.57 -12.21 -8.31
N PHE A 80 -1.11 -11.00 -8.31
CA PHE A 80 -1.81 -10.49 -9.49
C PHE A 80 -0.85 -9.96 -10.55
N ILE A 81 0.28 -9.37 -10.15
CA ILE A 81 1.26 -8.81 -11.08
C ILE A 81 2.31 -9.85 -11.45
N GLU A 82 2.98 -10.48 -10.46
CA GLU A 82 4.09 -11.40 -10.79
C GLU A 82 3.63 -12.80 -11.18
N GLU A 83 2.71 -13.42 -10.43
CA GLU A 83 2.30 -14.81 -10.69
C GLU A 83 1.28 -14.91 -11.83
N MET A 84 0.32 -13.99 -11.90
CA MET A 84 -0.77 -14.01 -12.89
C MET A 84 -0.53 -13.12 -14.11
N ASP A 85 0.52 -12.28 -14.10
CA ASP A 85 0.88 -11.37 -15.21
C ASP A 85 -0.28 -10.45 -15.65
N ILE A 86 -1.09 -9.98 -14.68
CA ILE A 86 -2.16 -9.02 -14.95
C ILE A 86 -1.57 -7.62 -15.01
N ASP A 87 -2.04 -6.81 -15.96
CA ASP A 87 -1.61 -5.42 -16.10
C ASP A 87 -1.91 -4.59 -14.84
N GLU A 88 -0.98 -3.73 -14.44
CA GLU A 88 -1.11 -2.87 -13.26
C GLU A 88 -2.37 -1.99 -13.32
N THR A 89 -2.74 -1.50 -14.50
CA THR A 89 -3.94 -0.67 -14.70
C THR A 89 -5.19 -1.48 -14.38
N GLU A 90 -5.31 -2.70 -14.89
CA GLU A 90 -6.44 -3.59 -14.63
C GLU A 90 -6.55 -3.91 -13.13
N VAL A 91 -5.41 -4.20 -12.48
CA VAL A 91 -5.39 -4.48 -11.05
C VAL A 91 -5.82 -3.24 -10.23
N LYS A 92 -5.42 -2.03 -10.63
CA LYS A 92 -5.88 -0.78 -10.01
C LYS A 92 -7.38 -0.55 -10.21
N GLU A 93 -7.91 -0.81 -11.40
CA GLU A 93 -9.34 -0.70 -11.69
C GLU A 93 -10.20 -1.64 -10.84
N ILE A 94 -9.70 -2.85 -10.54
CA ILE A 94 -10.37 -3.76 -9.61
C ILE A 94 -10.34 -3.18 -8.19
N GLY A 95 -9.19 -2.63 -7.78
CA GLY A 95 -9.00 -1.97 -6.49
C GLY A 95 -8.67 -2.90 -5.34
N PHE A 96 -7.90 -2.39 -4.37
CA PHE A 96 -7.27 -3.19 -3.31
C PHE A 96 -8.25 -4.05 -2.50
N ASP A 97 -9.39 -3.49 -2.08
CA ASP A 97 -10.35 -4.21 -1.24
C ASP A 97 -11.01 -5.37 -1.99
N ARG A 98 -11.41 -5.15 -3.25
CA ARG A 98 -11.99 -6.21 -4.09
C ARG A 98 -10.96 -7.30 -4.38
N LEU A 99 -9.71 -6.92 -4.65
CA LEU A 99 -8.62 -7.88 -4.78
C LEU A 99 -8.46 -8.74 -3.53
N GLN A 100 -8.54 -8.15 -2.32
CA GLN A 100 -8.48 -8.94 -1.08
C GLN A 100 -9.66 -9.92 -0.96
N MET A 101 -10.84 -9.55 -1.44
CA MET A 101 -12.02 -10.41 -1.43
C MET A 101 -11.91 -11.58 -2.41
N ILE A 102 -11.41 -11.35 -3.64
CA ILE A 102 -11.37 -12.38 -4.68
C ILE A 102 -10.12 -13.27 -4.58
N LYS A 103 -9.04 -12.77 -3.99
CA LYS A 103 -7.74 -13.46 -3.88
C LYS A 103 -7.79 -14.90 -3.34
N PRO A 104 -8.59 -15.26 -2.32
CA PRO A 104 -8.70 -16.65 -1.87
C PRO A 104 -9.21 -17.62 -2.95
N PHE A 105 -9.98 -17.14 -3.92
CA PHE A 105 -10.50 -17.93 -5.04
C PHE A 105 -9.48 -18.04 -6.17
N MET A 106 -8.58 -17.07 -6.30
CA MET A 106 -7.56 -17.02 -7.36
C MET A 106 -6.32 -17.87 -7.01
N LYS A 107 -5.97 -18.00 -5.72
CA LYS A 107 -4.82 -18.79 -5.24
C LYS A 107 -4.94 -20.32 -5.44
N ASN A 108 -6.11 -20.81 -5.83
CA ASN A 108 -6.40 -22.22 -6.02
C ASN A 108 -6.74 -22.58 -7.48
N ALA A 109 -6.48 -21.66 -8.42
CA ALA A 109 -6.76 -21.82 -9.84
C ALA A 109 -5.52 -22.33 -10.60
#